data_AF-I4IWZ5-F1
#
_entry.id   AF-I4IWZ5-F1
#
_cell.length_a   1.000
_cell.length_b   1.000
_cell.length_c   1.000
_cell.angle_alpha   90.00
_cell.angle_beta   90.00
_cell.angle_gamma   90.00
#
_symmetry.space_group_name_H-M   'P 1'
#
loop_
_entity.id
_entity.type
_entity.pdbx_description
1 polymer ?
#
loop_
_entity_poly.entity_id
_entity_poly.type
_entity_poly.pdbx_seq_one_letter_code
_entity_poly.pdbx_strand_id
1 'polypeptide(L)'
;MRSYLGYINYLGRLPKKSAWLVRQAGFTITEVLLASSMMVIVISVAGIGVINLLRSDYRANADSEIQNNLNRTLEFVSDEVRRARIIAETQAAIMTDQVPEGARAVLAFRIPDPSSPGLLLPNQIVYYTKGPENSLTGPRVLWRYGPNLDANGNYITPADVATWQHSPVTDMLAAAANNPNCPTSFTRIPALGNVDDFYTCVRAGGNQVILNAKAQVEMTTVTNGNRDKVDYSVSTRVATRATNEIFVLESPSGSTNPTLPIVTMPANVTAKVIQGNCASCTVAAGRLNNIPPGVAIPSTDQGTTIQGISGDAIVVAVNPTLTNRSSTPPDQVDVYTSDSSDSPRNLDNNQVLFVFTSPPNSYQVLVTITPR
;
A
#
# COMPACT_ATOMS: atom_id res chain seq x y z
N MET A 1 14.50 -51.68 72.35
CA MET A 1 13.19 -51.47 73.02
C MET A 1 12.14 -51.81 71.96
N ARG A 2 11.34 -52.87 72.11
CA ARG A 2 10.09 -52.86 72.91
C ARG A 2 9.23 -51.66 72.51
N SER A 3 7.98 -51.72 72.05
CA SER A 3 6.87 -52.68 72.02
C SER A 3 5.76 -51.91 71.25
N TYR A 4 4.74 -52.44 70.56
CA TYR A 4 3.71 -53.39 70.96
C TYR A 4 2.99 -53.87 69.69
N LEU A 5 3.17 -55.13 69.37
CA LEU A 5 2.10 -55.99 68.87
C LEU A 5 1.18 -56.28 70.06
N GLY A 6 -0.12 -56.03 69.92
CA GLY A 6 -1.10 -56.45 70.93
C GLY A 6 -2.47 -55.82 70.73
N TYR A 7 -3.48 -56.69 70.63
CA TYR A 7 -4.92 -56.43 70.52
C TYR A 7 -5.35 -55.97 69.12
N ILE A 8 -6.20 -56.67 68.36
CA ILE A 8 -7.38 -57.44 68.77
C ILE A 8 -7.51 -58.68 67.87
N ASN A 9 -7.21 -59.83 68.46
CA ASN A 9 -7.75 -61.13 68.06
C ASN A 9 -9.21 -61.13 68.52
N TYR A 10 -10.19 -61.09 67.62
CA TYR A 10 -11.54 -61.66 67.75
C TYR A 10 -12.34 -61.25 66.50
N LEU A 11 -13.28 -62.10 66.07
CA LEU A 11 -13.95 -62.16 64.75
C LEU A 11 -13.19 -63.09 63.80
N GLY A 12 -13.36 -64.40 63.93
CA GLY A 12 -14.66 -65.04 63.78
C GLY A 12 -14.76 -65.54 62.35
N ARG A 13 -14.64 -66.86 62.19
CA ARG A 13 -14.79 -67.64 60.95
C ARG A 13 -15.60 -66.89 59.87
N LEU A 14 -14.91 -66.34 58.87
CA LEU A 14 -15.59 -65.98 57.63
C LEU A 14 -15.95 -67.27 56.90
N PRO A 15 -17.25 -67.53 56.65
CA PRO A 15 -17.67 -68.68 55.88
C PRO A 15 -17.10 -68.56 54.48
N LYS A 16 -16.61 -69.71 53.96
CA LYS A 16 -16.28 -69.95 52.55
C LYS A 16 -17.33 -69.23 51.68
N LYS A 17 -16.95 -68.12 51.04
CA LYS A 17 -17.78 -67.51 50.00
C LYS A 17 -17.85 -68.52 48.87
N SER A 18 -18.95 -69.26 48.84
CA SER A 18 -19.41 -69.97 47.67
C SER A 18 -19.40 -69.00 46.50
N ALA A 19 -18.88 -69.46 45.36
CA ALA A 19 -19.09 -68.83 44.09
C ALA A 19 -20.60 -68.76 43.86
N TRP A 20 -21.19 -67.59 44.17
CA TRP A 20 -22.52 -67.27 43.70
C TRP A 20 -22.40 -67.16 42.19
N LEU A 21 -22.90 -68.18 41.50
CA LEU A 21 -23.43 -68.04 40.16
C LEU A 21 -24.21 -66.73 40.12
N VAL A 22 -23.67 -65.75 39.40
CA VAL A 22 -24.43 -64.58 38.97
C VAL A 22 -25.59 -65.17 38.17
N ARG A 23 -26.77 -65.28 38.79
CA ARG A 23 -28.00 -65.45 38.05
C ARG A 23 -28.04 -64.26 37.10
N GLN A 24 -27.87 -64.52 35.80
CA GLN A 24 -28.27 -63.60 34.77
C GLN A 24 -29.80 -63.47 34.87
N ALA A 25 -30.25 -62.58 35.75
CA ALA A 25 -31.61 -62.09 35.72
C ALA A 25 -31.73 -61.30 34.41
N GLY A 26 -32.58 -61.76 33.49
CA GLY A 26 -32.94 -60.97 32.32
C GLY A 26 -33.52 -59.63 32.76
N PHE A 27 -33.22 -58.57 32.03
CA PHE A 27 -33.72 -57.23 32.34
C PHE A 27 -35.25 -57.20 32.28
N THR A 28 -35.86 -56.50 33.25
CA THR A 28 -37.30 -56.25 33.21
C THR A 28 -37.62 -55.21 32.12
N ILE A 29 -38.79 -55.31 31.49
CA ILE A 29 -39.21 -54.39 30.40
C ILE A 29 -39.13 -52.92 30.86
N THR A 30 -39.48 -52.63 32.11
CA THR A 30 -39.43 -51.29 32.70
C THR A 30 -38.02 -50.73 32.87
N GLU A 31 -37.02 -51.57 33.18
CA GLU A 31 -35.61 -51.14 33.29
C GLU A 31 -35.03 -50.80 31.92
N VAL A 32 -35.33 -51.60 30.89
CA VAL A 32 -34.90 -51.32 29.52
C VAL A 32 -35.53 -50.01 29.02
N LEU A 33 -36.80 -49.78 29.33
CA LEU A 33 -37.51 -48.57 28.91
C LEU A 33 -36.94 -47.31 29.59
N LEU A 34 -36.61 -47.39 30.88
CA LEU A 34 -35.99 -46.29 31.62
C LEU A 34 -34.53 -46.05 31.20
N ALA A 35 -33.75 -47.10 30.96
CA ALA A 35 -32.40 -46.97 30.42
C ALA A 35 -32.41 -46.35 29.02
N SER A 36 -33.35 -46.75 28.16
CA SER A 36 -33.49 -46.20 26.81
C SER A 36 -33.88 -44.72 26.84
N SER A 37 -34.77 -44.29 27.74
CA SER A 37 -35.19 -42.89 27.83
C SER A 37 -34.06 -42.00 28.34
N MET A 38 -33.31 -42.45 29.36
CA MET A 38 -32.13 -41.73 29.84
C MET A 38 -31.06 -41.61 28.76
N MET A 39 -30.85 -42.67 27.97
CA MET A 39 -29.90 -42.65 26.85
C MET A 39 -30.30 -41.64 25.78
N VAL A 40 -31.58 -41.54 25.42
CA VAL A 40 -32.08 -40.54 24.46
C VAL A 40 -31.83 -39.12 24.97
N ILE A 41 -32.08 -38.86 26.25
CA ILE A 41 -31.83 -37.54 26.85
C ILE A 41 -30.34 -37.20 26.80
N VAL A 42 -29.46 -38.13 27.20
CA VAL A 42 -28.01 -37.92 27.18
C VAL A 42 -27.51 -37.68 25.76
N ILE A 43 -27.94 -38.48 24.78
CA ILE A 43 -27.58 -38.28 23.36
C ILE A 43 -28.07 -36.92 22.86
N SER A 44 -29.27 -36.49 23.26
CA SER A 44 -29.81 -35.19 22.85
C SER A 44 -28.98 -34.03 23.39
N VAL A 45 -28.62 -34.04 24.67
CA VAL A 45 -27.80 -33.00 25.30
C VAL A 45 -26.37 -33.02 24.74
N ALA A 46 -25.78 -34.21 24.60
CA ALA A 46 -24.45 -34.36 24.02
C ALA A 46 -24.41 -33.90 22.55
N GLY A 47 -25.45 -34.20 21.77
CA GLY A 47 -25.58 -33.76 20.37
C GLY A 47 -25.57 -32.24 20.24
N ILE A 48 -26.32 -31.53 21.09
CA ILE A 48 -26.30 -30.05 21.14
C ILE A 48 -24.90 -29.54 21.52
N GLY A 49 -24.25 -30.17 22.51
CA GLY A 49 -22.90 -29.81 22.94
C GLY A 49 -21.87 -29.93 21.82
N VAL A 50 -21.86 -31.04 21.08
CA VAL A 50 -20.94 -31.27 19.96
C VAL A 50 -21.19 -30.29 18.82
N ILE A 51 -22.45 -29.99 18.48
CA ILE A 51 -22.78 -29.01 17.43
C ILE A 51 -22.24 -27.62 17.79
N ASN A 52 -22.39 -27.20 19.05
CA ASN A 52 -21.87 -25.91 19.51
C ASN A 52 -20.34 -25.86 19.49
N LEU A 53 -19.66 -26.94 19.85
CA LEU A 53 -18.20 -27.05 19.77
C LEU A 53 -17.72 -26.97 18.31
N LEU A 54 -18.28 -27.79 17.42
CA LEU A 54 -17.93 -27.77 16.00
C LEU A 54 -18.14 -26.39 15.39
N ARG A 55 -19.27 -25.75 15.71
CA ARG A 55 -19.56 -24.39 15.24
C ARG A 55 -18.56 -23.37 15.74
N SER A 56 -18.15 -23.47 17.01
CA SER A 56 -17.11 -22.63 17.58
C SER A 56 -15.78 -22.82 16.85
N ASP A 57 -15.38 -24.06 16.60
CA ASP A 57 -14.14 -24.39 15.88
C ASP A 57 -14.18 -23.87 14.44
N TYR A 58 -15.28 -24.08 13.72
CA TYR A 58 -15.46 -23.54 12.37
C TYR A 58 -15.37 -22.01 12.36
N ARG A 59 -15.93 -21.34 13.37
CA ARG A 59 -15.91 -19.88 13.46
C ARG A 59 -14.52 -19.35 13.77
N ALA A 60 -13.82 -19.98 14.70
CA ALA A 60 -12.46 -19.63 15.03
C ALA A 60 -11.52 -19.85 13.84
N ASN A 61 -11.69 -20.94 13.10
CA ASN A 61 -10.91 -21.22 11.90
C ASN A 61 -11.17 -20.18 10.80
N ALA A 62 -12.45 -19.86 10.52
CA ALA A 62 -12.80 -18.85 9.52
C ALA A 62 -12.28 -17.45 9.91
N ASP A 63 -12.37 -17.08 11.19
CA ASP A 63 -11.83 -15.81 11.69
C ASP A 63 -10.31 -15.74 11.50
N SER A 64 -9.60 -16.78 11.90
CA SER A 64 -8.14 -16.86 11.72
C SER A 64 -7.72 -16.80 10.25
N GLU A 65 -8.43 -17.49 9.36
CA GLU A 65 -8.13 -17.52 7.92
C GLU A 65 -8.34 -16.15 7.27
N ILE A 66 -9.49 -15.50 7.53
CA ILE A 66 -9.79 -14.17 6.99
C ILE A 66 -8.77 -13.14 7.48
N GLN A 67 -8.45 -13.15 8.77
CA GLN A 67 -7.48 -12.23 9.34
C GLN A 67 -6.12 -12.41 8.69
N ASN A 68 -5.66 -13.65 8.55
CA ASN A 68 -4.38 -13.96 7.92
C ASN A 68 -4.35 -13.53 6.44
N ASN A 69 -5.38 -13.86 5.66
CA ASN A 69 -5.45 -13.53 4.24
C ASN A 69 -5.51 -12.02 4.00
N LEU A 70 -6.33 -11.29 4.78
CA LEU A 70 -6.49 -9.85 4.61
C LEU A 70 -5.26 -9.07 5.10
N ASN A 71 -4.60 -9.52 6.17
CA ASN A 71 -3.34 -8.92 6.63
C ASN A 71 -2.21 -9.15 5.62
N ARG A 72 -2.06 -10.38 5.10
CA ARG A 72 -1.08 -10.68 4.04
C ARG A 72 -1.33 -9.86 2.78
N THR A 73 -2.60 -9.65 2.43
CA THR A 73 -2.99 -8.79 1.30
C THR A 73 -2.54 -7.36 1.54
N LEU A 74 -2.84 -6.79 2.71
CA LEU A 74 -2.42 -5.43 3.01
C LEU A 74 -0.90 -5.29 3.05
N GLU A 75 -0.16 -6.28 3.58
CA GLU A 75 1.30 -6.28 3.54
C GLU A 75 1.83 -6.28 2.11
N PHE A 76 1.29 -7.15 1.25
CA PHE A 76 1.66 -7.22 -0.16
C PHE A 76 1.43 -5.90 -0.90
N VAL A 77 0.22 -5.34 -0.79
CA VAL A 77 -0.10 -4.04 -1.42
C VAL A 77 0.74 -2.92 -0.82
N SER A 78 0.99 -2.95 0.50
CA SER A 78 1.85 -1.98 1.17
C SER A 78 3.28 -2.02 0.63
N ASP A 79 3.83 -3.20 0.38
CA ASP A 79 5.18 -3.33 -0.16
C ASP A 79 5.30 -2.85 -1.60
N GLU A 80 4.28 -3.04 -2.43
CA GLU A 80 4.27 -2.42 -3.77
C GLU A 80 4.10 -0.90 -3.70
N VAL A 81 3.24 -0.39 -2.81
CA VAL A 81 3.09 1.07 -2.59
C VAL A 81 4.37 1.69 -2.07
N ARG A 82 5.13 0.99 -1.21
CA ARG A 82 6.46 1.46 -0.77
C ARG A 82 7.43 1.60 -1.95
N ARG A 83 7.28 0.81 -3.01
CA ARG A 83 8.12 0.93 -4.23
C ARG A 83 7.62 1.99 -5.20
N ALA A 84 6.42 2.54 -4.99
CA ALA A 84 5.87 3.58 -5.84
C ALA A 84 6.66 4.89 -5.72
N ARG A 85 6.82 5.58 -6.86
CA ARG A 85 7.33 6.96 -6.94
C ARG A 85 6.18 7.94 -7.09
N ILE A 86 5.16 7.60 -7.88
CA ILE A 86 3.97 8.43 -8.10
C ILE A 86 2.72 7.61 -7.81
N ILE A 87 1.80 8.16 -7.02
CA ILE A 87 0.50 7.56 -6.74
C ILE A 87 -0.59 8.43 -7.37
N ALA A 88 -1.57 7.81 -8.02
CA ALA A 88 -2.72 8.52 -8.56
C ALA A 88 -3.57 9.09 -7.40
N GLU A 89 -3.65 10.42 -7.31
CA GLU A 89 -4.33 11.11 -6.20
C GLU A 89 -5.86 11.11 -6.34
N THR A 90 -6.38 10.88 -7.54
CA THR A 90 -7.81 10.87 -7.83
C THR A 90 -8.18 9.71 -8.75
N GLN A 91 -9.44 9.30 -8.73
CA GLN A 91 -9.94 8.25 -9.63
C GLN A 91 -9.76 8.62 -11.12
N ALA A 92 -9.86 9.90 -11.48
CA ALA A 92 -9.66 10.36 -12.86
C ALA A 92 -8.18 10.31 -13.32
N ALA A 93 -7.24 10.25 -12.38
CA ALA A 93 -5.81 10.12 -12.69
C ALA A 93 -5.38 8.66 -12.92
N ILE A 94 -6.29 7.70 -12.71
CA ILE A 94 -6.03 6.28 -12.93
C ILE A 94 -6.21 5.95 -14.42
N MET A 95 -5.20 5.29 -15.00
CA MET A 95 -5.28 4.72 -16.34
C MET A 95 -6.16 3.45 -16.31
N THR A 96 -7.42 3.58 -16.73
CA THR A 96 -8.42 2.49 -16.69
C THR A 96 -8.56 1.73 -17.99
N ASP A 97 -7.77 2.04 -19.02
CA ASP A 97 -7.74 1.34 -20.31
C ASP A 97 -7.42 -0.15 -20.15
N GLN A 98 -6.63 -0.48 -19.13
CA GLN A 98 -6.26 -1.85 -18.77
C GLN A 98 -7.12 -2.45 -17.65
N VAL A 99 -8.21 -1.81 -17.26
CA VAL A 99 -9.13 -2.34 -16.24
C VAL A 99 -10.36 -2.92 -16.94
N PRO A 100 -10.75 -4.18 -16.67
CA PRO A 100 -11.88 -4.81 -17.34
C PRO A 100 -13.19 -4.03 -17.14
N GLU A 101 -14.10 -4.10 -18.11
CA GLU A 101 -15.42 -3.47 -17.99
C GLU A 101 -16.19 -4.00 -16.76
N GLY A 102 -16.87 -3.10 -16.04
CA GLY A 102 -17.58 -3.42 -14.80
C GLY A 102 -16.68 -3.62 -13.58
N ALA A 103 -15.36 -3.58 -13.73
CA ALA A 103 -14.43 -3.49 -12.62
C ALA A 103 -14.25 -2.04 -12.15
N ARG A 104 -13.78 -1.88 -10.92
CA ARG A 104 -13.61 -0.57 -10.28
C ARG A 104 -12.20 -0.41 -9.77
N ALA A 105 -11.46 0.55 -10.31
CA ALA A 105 -10.14 0.89 -9.80
C ALA A 105 -10.21 1.47 -8.39
N VAL A 106 -9.30 1.02 -7.53
CA VAL A 106 -9.24 1.40 -6.11
C VAL A 106 -7.90 2.02 -5.72
N LEU A 107 -6.84 1.77 -6.50
CA LEU A 107 -5.50 2.32 -6.31
C LEU A 107 -4.72 2.19 -7.62
N ALA A 108 -3.93 3.20 -7.96
CA ALA A 108 -2.95 3.08 -9.03
C ALA A 108 -1.69 3.86 -8.71
N PHE A 109 -0.54 3.34 -9.15
CA PHE A 109 0.75 3.98 -8.92
C PHE A 109 1.76 3.58 -10.00
N ARG A 110 2.82 4.39 -10.12
CA ARG A 110 3.99 4.10 -10.96
C ARG A 110 5.20 3.89 -10.09
N ILE A 111 6.00 2.91 -10.48
CA ILE A 111 7.29 2.61 -9.88
C ILE A 111 8.41 3.11 -10.80
N PRO A 112 9.61 3.39 -10.28
CA PRO A 112 10.80 3.56 -11.09
C PRO A 112 11.11 2.29 -11.89
N ASP A 113 11.72 2.45 -13.06
CA ASP A 113 12.24 1.31 -13.82
C ASP A 113 13.40 0.68 -13.04
N PRO A 114 13.32 -0.63 -12.68
CA PRO A 114 14.40 -1.31 -11.95
C PRO A 114 15.73 -1.32 -12.70
N SER A 115 15.71 -1.24 -14.04
CA SER A 115 16.91 -1.19 -14.88
C SER A 115 17.48 0.23 -15.04
N SER A 116 16.65 1.26 -14.80
CA SER A 116 17.02 2.67 -14.93
C SER A 116 16.23 3.51 -13.90
N PRO A 117 16.66 3.55 -12.63
CA PRO A 117 15.89 4.13 -11.52
C PRO A 117 15.49 5.61 -11.69
N GLY A 118 16.18 6.36 -12.56
CA GLY A 118 15.81 7.73 -12.89
C GLY A 118 14.54 7.85 -13.74
N LEU A 119 14.18 6.79 -14.48
CA LEU A 119 13.02 6.73 -15.37
C LEU A 119 11.83 6.05 -14.68
N LEU A 120 10.64 6.51 -15.01
CA LEU A 120 9.38 5.89 -14.58
C LEU A 120 8.94 4.85 -15.60
N LEU A 121 8.25 3.81 -15.14
CA LEU A 121 7.54 2.94 -16.04
C LEU A 121 6.46 3.71 -16.82
N PRO A 122 6.24 3.37 -18.11
CA PRO A 122 5.28 4.07 -18.96
C PRO A 122 3.84 3.95 -18.44
N ASN A 123 3.51 2.82 -17.81
CA ASN A 123 2.16 2.52 -17.32
C ASN A 123 2.05 2.48 -15.80
N GLN A 124 0.80 2.54 -15.31
CA GLN A 124 0.47 2.45 -13.89
C GLN A 124 0.13 1.01 -13.51
N ILE A 125 0.68 0.52 -12.40
CA ILE A 125 0.16 -0.68 -11.74
C ILE A 125 -1.20 -0.30 -11.15
N VAL A 126 -2.25 -1.04 -11.51
CA VAL A 126 -3.64 -0.73 -11.13
C VAL A 126 -4.22 -1.85 -10.31
N TYR A 127 -4.72 -1.50 -9.13
CA TYR A 127 -5.55 -2.36 -8.31
C TYR A 127 -7.02 -2.03 -8.55
N TYR A 128 -7.82 -3.08 -8.73
CA TYR A 128 -9.25 -2.93 -8.97
C TYR A 128 -10.05 -4.06 -8.33
N THR A 129 -11.30 -3.77 -7.98
CA THR A 129 -12.25 -4.76 -7.49
C THR A 129 -13.19 -5.17 -8.62
N LYS A 130 -13.48 -6.46 -8.74
CA LYS A 130 -14.47 -6.99 -9.67
C LYS A 130 -15.49 -7.84 -8.89
N GLY A 131 -16.71 -7.91 -9.42
CA GLY A 131 -17.74 -8.82 -8.90
C GLY A 131 -17.30 -10.29 -8.93
N PRO A 132 -18.11 -11.18 -8.34
CA PRO A 132 -17.74 -12.58 -8.17
C PRO A 132 -17.64 -13.26 -9.55
N GLU A 133 -16.57 -14.03 -9.77
CA GLU A 133 -16.51 -14.92 -10.94
C GLU A 133 -17.31 -16.20 -10.70
N ASN A 134 -17.40 -16.63 -9.44
CA ASN A 134 -18.20 -17.76 -8.99
C ASN A 134 -18.58 -17.60 -7.51
N SER A 135 -19.34 -18.56 -6.96
CA SER A 135 -19.75 -18.56 -5.56
C SER A 135 -18.61 -18.82 -4.55
N LEU A 136 -17.43 -19.27 -5.01
CA LEU A 136 -16.29 -19.60 -4.17
C LEU A 136 -15.40 -18.38 -3.87
N THR A 137 -15.36 -17.40 -4.78
CA THR A 137 -14.56 -16.17 -4.63
C THR A 137 -15.18 -15.12 -3.70
N GLY A 138 -16.31 -15.44 -3.06
CA GLY A 138 -17.07 -14.49 -2.25
C GLY A 138 -17.64 -13.33 -3.07
N PRO A 139 -18.16 -12.27 -2.45
CA PRO A 139 -18.89 -11.21 -3.14
C PRO A 139 -18.05 -10.43 -4.16
N ARG A 140 -16.75 -10.28 -3.88
CA ARG A 140 -15.82 -9.48 -4.67
C ARG A 140 -14.38 -9.95 -4.49
N VAL A 141 -13.58 -9.70 -5.52
CA VAL A 141 -12.16 -10.05 -5.58
C VAL A 141 -11.35 -8.78 -5.86
N LEU A 142 -10.25 -8.60 -5.14
CA LEU A 142 -9.22 -7.62 -5.46
C LEU A 142 -8.30 -8.22 -6.52
N TRP A 143 -8.13 -7.47 -7.59
CA TRP A 143 -7.24 -7.80 -8.69
C TRP A 143 -6.16 -6.74 -8.82
N ARG A 144 -5.04 -7.17 -9.39
CA ARG A 144 -3.91 -6.35 -9.75
C ARG A 144 -3.64 -6.50 -11.25
N TYR A 145 -3.52 -5.39 -11.95
CA TYR A 145 -2.95 -5.31 -13.29
C TYR A 145 -1.55 -4.71 -13.19
N GLY A 146 -0.54 -5.45 -13.62
CA GLY A 146 0.85 -5.03 -13.48
C GLY A 146 1.84 -6.06 -14.02
N PRO A 147 3.14 -5.78 -13.93
CA PRO A 147 4.18 -6.72 -14.32
C PRO A 147 4.20 -7.93 -13.39
N ASN A 148 4.66 -9.06 -13.93
CA ASN A 148 4.78 -10.30 -13.17
C ASN A 148 5.85 -10.23 -12.10
N LEU A 149 5.67 -11.04 -11.05
CA LEU A 149 6.64 -11.18 -9.96
C LEU A 149 7.35 -12.52 -10.11
N ASP A 150 8.68 -12.52 -9.98
CA ASP A 150 9.46 -13.74 -9.86
C ASP A 150 9.32 -14.37 -8.46
N ALA A 151 9.95 -15.52 -8.24
CA ALA A 151 9.94 -16.21 -6.95
C ALA A 151 10.56 -15.39 -5.80
N ASN A 152 11.32 -14.35 -6.12
CA ASN A 152 11.95 -13.44 -5.15
C ASN A 152 11.13 -12.15 -4.95
N GLY A 153 9.99 -12.00 -5.63
CA GLY A 153 9.16 -10.79 -5.58
C GLY A 153 9.73 -9.60 -6.36
N ASN A 154 10.58 -9.84 -7.36
CA ASN A 154 11.05 -8.82 -8.30
C ASN A 154 10.17 -8.77 -9.55
N TYR A 155 10.06 -7.60 -10.15
CA TYR A 155 9.30 -7.45 -11.40
C TYR A 155 10.04 -8.07 -12.57
N ILE A 156 9.33 -8.90 -13.31
CA ILE A 156 9.77 -9.48 -14.59
C ILE A 156 9.31 -8.52 -15.69
N THR A 157 10.26 -8.09 -16.53
CA THR A 157 10.00 -7.23 -17.71
C THR A 157 9.07 -6.04 -17.45
N PRO A 158 9.31 -5.23 -16.39
CA PRO A 158 8.40 -4.16 -16.00
C PRO A 158 8.20 -3.06 -17.05
N ALA A 159 9.22 -2.82 -17.90
CA ALA A 159 9.14 -1.87 -19.01
C ALA A 159 8.25 -2.33 -20.17
N ASP A 160 8.01 -3.64 -20.32
CA ASP A 160 7.20 -4.20 -21.40
C ASP A 160 5.74 -4.44 -20.94
N VAL A 161 4.90 -3.45 -21.22
CA VAL A 161 3.46 -3.47 -20.90
C VAL A 161 2.73 -4.66 -21.53
N ALA A 162 3.19 -5.17 -22.67
CA ALA A 162 2.53 -6.30 -23.33
C ALA A 162 2.63 -7.60 -22.50
N THR A 163 3.58 -7.66 -21.56
CA THR A 163 3.76 -8.80 -20.64
C THR A 163 2.94 -8.69 -19.36
N TRP A 164 2.27 -7.55 -19.13
CA TRP A 164 1.50 -7.32 -17.91
C TRP A 164 0.22 -8.15 -17.92
N GLN A 165 -0.17 -8.61 -16.74
CA GLN A 165 -1.33 -9.48 -16.58
C GLN A 165 -2.21 -9.07 -15.42
N HIS A 166 -3.44 -9.55 -15.46
CA HIS A 166 -4.38 -9.50 -14.36
C HIS A 166 -4.13 -10.66 -13.42
N SER A 167 -3.98 -10.39 -12.13
CA SER A 167 -3.78 -11.43 -11.11
C SER A 167 -4.69 -11.17 -9.91
N PRO A 168 -5.40 -12.20 -9.40
CA PRO A 168 -6.17 -12.06 -8.19
C PRO A 168 -5.22 -11.93 -6.99
N VAL A 169 -5.56 -11.03 -6.07
CA VAL A 169 -4.75 -10.73 -4.87
C VAL A 169 -5.43 -11.26 -3.63
N THR A 170 -6.72 -10.97 -3.47
CA THR A 170 -7.54 -11.52 -2.39
C THR A 170 -8.98 -11.66 -2.85
N ASP A 171 -9.67 -12.64 -2.30
CA ASP A 171 -11.09 -12.89 -2.49
C ASP A 171 -11.87 -12.60 -1.20
N MET A 172 -13.17 -12.94 -1.19
CA MET A 172 -14.06 -12.82 -0.02
C MET A 172 -14.17 -11.42 0.56
N LEU A 173 -13.98 -10.39 -0.26
CA LEU A 173 -14.22 -9.02 0.15
C LEU A 173 -15.72 -8.79 0.40
N ALA A 174 -16.02 -8.16 1.53
CA ALA A 174 -17.39 -7.96 2.00
C ALA A 174 -18.11 -6.93 1.15
N ALA A 175 -19.43 -7.08 0.99
CA ALA A 175 -20.28 -5.96 0.58
C ALA A 175 -20.26 -4.84 1.64
N ALA A 176 -20.58 -3.61 1.20
CA ALA A 176 -20.38 -2.35 1.92
C ALA A 176 -20.82 -2.35 3.40
N ALA A 177 -20.08 -1.62 4.25
CA ALA A 177 -20.62 -1.02 5.48
C ALA A 177 -20.63 0.50 5.32
N ASN A 178 -21.77 1.13 5.62
CA ASN A 178 -22.02 2.56 5.41
C ASN A 178 -20.84 3.48 5.79
N ASN A 179 -20.32 4.18 4.78
CA ASN A 179 -19.61 5.46 4.82
C ASN A 179 -18.33 5.56 5.68
N PRO A 180 -17.22 4.94 5.23
CA PRO A 180 -15.91 5.24 5.77
C PRO A 180 -15.38 6.59 5.23
N ASN A 181 -15.06 7.50 6.15
CA ASN A 181 -14.47 8.80 5.81
C ASN A 181 -12.93 8.72 5.82
N CYS A 182 -12.30 9.21 4.75
CA CYS A 182 -10.85 9.48 4.76
C CYS A 182 -10.54 10.71 5.64
N PRO A 183 -9.36 10.78 6.29
CA PRO A 183 -8.95 11.97 7.03
C PRO A 183 -8.90 13.21 6.14
N THR A 184 -8.90 14.40 6.75
CA THR A 184 -8.66 15.66 6.04
C THR A 184 -7.32 15.59 5.30
N SER A 185 -7.23 16.19 4.10
CA SER A 185 -6.10 16.11 3.14
C SER A 185 -5.92 14.77 2.40
N PHE A 186 -6.82 13.81 2.59
CA PHE A 186 -6.83 12.58 1.81
C PHE A 186 -8.04 12.51 0.87
N THR A 187 -7.77 12.13 -0.37
CA THR A 187 -8.79 11.84 -1.38
C THR A 187 -9.12 10.35 -1.35
N ARG A 188 -10.42 10.03 -1.29
CA ARG A 188 -10.87 8.64 -1.36
C ARG A 188 -10.89 8.13 -2.80
N ILE A 189 -10.41 6.92 -3.01
CA ILE A 189 -10.53 6.18 -4.27
C ILE A 189 -11.10 4.79 -3.95
N PRO A 190 -12.25 4.40 -4.53
CA PRO A 190 -13.10 5.17 -5.44
C PRO A 190 -13.78 6.37 -4.76
N ALA A 191 -14.15 7.39 -5.54
CA ALA A 191 -15.00 8.47 -5.03
C ALA A 191 -16.37 7.90 -4.60
N LEU A 192 -16.99 8.53 -3.57
CA LEU A 192 -18.20 8.06 -2.86
C LEU A 192 -19.19 7.27 -3.74
N GLY A 193 -19.50 6.04 -3.31
CA GLY A 193 -20.52 5.15 -3.86
C GLY A 193 -20.81 3.99 -2.90
N ASN A 194 -21.89 3.24 -3.14
CA ASN A 194 -22.45 2.20 -2.24
C ASN A 194 -21.60 0.92 -2.08
N VAL A 195 -20.27 0.98 -2.09
CA VAL A 195 -19.44 -0.23 -2.02
C VAL A 195 -18.11 0.03 -1.31
N ASP A 196 -18.00 -0.55 -0.12
CA ASP A 196 -16.92 -0.34 0.88
C ASP A 196 -16.20 -1.66 1.20
N ASP A 197 -15.83 -2.38 0.14
CA ASP A 197 -15.14 -3.68 0.15
C ASP A 197 -13.61 -3.50 0.23
N PHE A 198 -13.07 -2.66 -0.65
CA PHE A 198 -11.68 -2.20 -0.61
C PHE A 198 -11.63 -0.75 -1.12
N TYR A 199 -10.99 0.14 -0.37
CA TYR A 199 -10.81 1.52 -0.79
C TYR A 199 -9.51 2.08 -0.25
N THR A 200 -8.98 3.08 -0.94
CA THR A 200 -7.79 3.80 -0.51
C THR A 200 -8.11 5.25 -0.21
N CYS A 201 -7.36 5.81 0.73
CA CYS A 201 -7.29 7.24 0.95
C CYS A 201 -5.88 7.68 0.54
N VAL A 202 -5.75 8.47 -0.51
CA VAL A 202 -4.46 8.97 -1.01
C VAL A 202 -4.27 10.40 -0.55
N ARG A 203 -3.12 10.69 0.08
CA ARG A 203 -2.80 12.05 0.53
C ARG A 203 -2.56 12.96 -0.68
N ALA A 204 -3.01 14.21 -0.59
CA ALA A 204 -2.61 15.24 -1.55
C ALA A 204 -1.08 15.31 -1.65
N GLY A 205 -0.54 15.25 -2.86
CA GLY A 205 0.90 15.12 -3.13
C GLY A 205 1.42 13.68 -3.27
N GLY A 206 0.56 12.66 -3.16
CA GLY A 206 0.85 11.29 -3.64
C GLY A 206 1.92 10.49 -2.89
N ASN A 207 2.33 10.92 -1.70
CA ASN A 207 3.41 10.30 -0.93
C ASN A 207 2.93 9.31 0.16
N GLN A 208 1.63 9.25 0.41
CA GLN A 208 1.05 8.44 1.48
C GLN A 208 -0.34 7.92 1.10
N VAL A 209 -0.60 6.67 1.46
CA VAL A 209 -1.87 5.99 1.23
C VAL A 209 -2.33 5.31 2.50
N ILE A 210 -3.63 5.35 2.78
CA ILE A 210 -4.28 4.49 3.76
C ILE A 210 -5.05 3.44 2.98
N LEU A 211 -4.66 2.18 3.14
CA LEU A 211 -5.34 1.03 2.57
C LEU A 211 -6.39 0.55 3.55
N ASN A 212 -7.62 0.36 3.08
CA ASN A 212 -8.72 -0.12 3.90
C ASN A 212 -9.39 -1.29 3.19
N ALA A 213 -9.56 -2.39 3.91
CA ALA A 213 -10.17 -3.60 3.38
C ALA A 213 -11.16 -4.17 4.39
N LYS A 214 -12.23 -4.76 3.86
CA LYS A 214 -13.23 -5.48 4.64
C LYS A 214 -13.52 -6.82 3.95
N ALA A 215 -13.47 -7.89 4.72
CA ALA A 215 -13.78 -9.24 4.27
C ALA A 215 -14.96 -9.83 5.05
N GLN A 216 -15.73 -10.70 4.40
CA GLN A 216 -16.86 -11.41 5.00
C GLN A 216 -16.91 -12.84 4.47
N VAL A 217 -17.01 -13.79 5.40
CA VAL A 217 -17.26 -15.20 5.08
C VAL A 217 -18.60 -15.62 5.65
N GLU A 218 -19.42 -16.22 4.79
CA GLU A 218 -20.66 -16.86 5.18
C GLU A 218 -20.40 -18.33 5.52
N MET A 219 -20.82 -18.73 6.71
CA MET A 219 -20.65 -20.09 7.21
C MET A 219 -21.81 -20.98 6.75
N THR A 220 -21.59 -22.29 6.74
CA THR A 220 -22.65 -23.27 6.44
C THR A 220 -23.62 -23.48 7.60
N THR A 221 -23.25 -23.04 8.81
CA THR A 221 -24.09 -23.12 10.01
C THR A 221 -25.20 -22.08 9.97
N VAL A 222 -26.42 -22.49 10.34
CA VAL A 222 -27.61 -21.64 10.34
C VAL A 222 -28.10 -21.41 11.76
N THR A 223 -28.31 -20.14 12.11
CA THR A 223 -28.93 -19.71 13.37
C THR A 223 -30.18 -18.91 13.07
N ASN A 224 -31.31 -19.31 13.63
CA ASN A 224 -32.58 -18.62 13.45
C ASN A 224 -32.95 -18.38 11.97
N GLY A 225 -32.62 -19.34 11.10
CA GLY A 225 -32.89 -19.25 9.65
C GLY A 225 -31.86 -18.46 8.84
N ASN A 226 -30.85 -17.85 9.47
CA ASN A 226 -29.78 -17.11 8.80
C ASN A 226 -28.45 -17.85 8.91
N ARG A 227 -27.66 -17.87 7.83
CA ARG A 227 -26.28 -18.35 7.88
C ARG A 227 -25.44 -17.42 8.75
N ASP A 228 -24.57 -18.02 9.56
CA ASP A 228 -23.62 -17.24 10.35
C ASP A 228 -22.61 -16.54 9.44
N LYS A 229 -22.11 -15.38 9.89
CA LYS A 229 -21.13 -14.59 9.16
C LYS A 229 -19.97 -14.21 10.06
N VAL A 230 -18.78 -14.21 9.48
CA VAL A 230 -17.56 -13.69 10.11
C VAL A 230 -17.11 -12.49 9.29
N ASP A 231 -16.99 -11.33 9.96
CA ASP A 231 -16.58 -10.07 9.36
C ASP A 231 -15.23 -9.66 9.93
N TYR A 232 -14.33 -9.19 9.07
CA TYR A 232 -13.06 -8.59 9.50
C TYR A 232 -12.77 -7.33 8.68
N SER A 233 -12.28 -6.30 9.36
CA SER A 233 -11.84 -5.06 8.73
C SER A 233 -10.47 -4.66 9.24
N VAL A 234 -9.67 -4.10 8.35
CA VAL A 234 -8.31 -3.69 8.64
C VAL A 234 -7.96 -2.44 7.85
N SER A 235 -7.15 -1.59 8.47
CA SER A 235 -6.66 -0.35 7.89
C SER A 235 -5.17 -0.22 8.16
N THR A 236 -4.39 0.11 7.13
CA THR A 236 -2.95 0.37 7.28
C THR A 236 -2.54 1.62 6.53
N ARG A 237 -1.59 2.35 7.09
CA ARG A 237 -1.04 3.59 6.52
C ARG A 237 0.36 3.31 5.98
N VAL A 238 0.58 3.67 4.73
CA VAL A 238 1.81 3.36 3.97
C VAL A 238 2.33 4.64 3.34
N ALA A 239 3.64 4.86 3.40
CA ALA A 239 4.32 5.91 2.68
C ALA A 239 5.24 5.31 1.61
N THR A 240 5.45 6.04 0.51
CA THR A 240 6.40 5.66 -0.53
C THR A 240 7.83 5.69 0.01
N ARG A 241 8.68 4.74 -0.45
CA ARG A 241 10.11 4.67 -0.14
C ARG A 241 10.99 4.95 -1.34
N ALA A 242 10.47 4.84 -2.57
CA ALA A 242 11.20 5.31 -3.73
C ALA A 242 11.54 6.77 -3.45
N THR A 243 12.84 7.06 -3.35
CA THR A 243 13.34 8.39 -3.06
C THR A 243 12.70 9.31 -4.07
N ASN A 244 11.74 10.10 -3.61
CA ASN A 244 11.30 11.24 -4.39
C ASN A 244 12.50 12.19 -4.36
N GLU A 245 13.44 11.99 -5.29
CA GLU A 245 14.41 13.01 -5.64
C GLU A 245 13.60 14.29 -5.79
N ILE A 246 13.91 15.31 -5.00
CA ILE A 246 13.09 16.52 -4.91
C ILE A 246 12.86 17.13 -6.31
N PHE A 247 13.81 16.86 -7.21
CA PHE A 247 13.77 17.14 -8.63
C PHE A 247 14.50 16.04 -9.41
N VAL A 248 14.24 15.96 -10.72
CA VAL A 248 15.05 15.21 -11.70
C VAL A 248 15.64 16.17 -12.72
N LEU A 249 16.81 15.87 -13.28
CA LEU A 249 17.35 16.65 -14.40
C LEU A 249 16.90 16.06 -15.74
N GLU A 250 16.32 16.90 -16.59
CA GLU A 250 15.98 16.58 -17.98
C GLU A 250 16.80 17.41 -18.97
N SER A 251 17.03 16.86 -20.16
CA SER A 251 17.67 17.58 -21.26
C SER A 251 16.66 18.46 -22.00
N PRO A 252 16.97 19.74 -22.25
CA PRO A 252 16.14 20.58 -23.10
C PRO A 252 15.98 19.98 -24.51
N SER A 253 14.86 20.29 -25.16
CA SER A 253 14.63 19.88 -26.55
C SER A 253 15.78 20.33 -27.45
N GLY A 254 16.47 19.38 -28.07
CA GLY A 254 17.63 19.64 -28.94
C GLY A 254 19.00 19.63 -28.25
N SER A 255 19.06 19.32 -26.94
CA SER A 255 20.32 19.14 -26.19
C SER A 255 20.43 17.71 -25.64
N THR A 256 21.66 17.20 -25.53
CA THR A 256 21.95 15.94 -24.83
C THR A 256 22.27 16.14 -23.35
N ASN A 257 22.63 17.36 -22.94
CA ASN A 257 23.04 17.65 -21.58
C ASN A 257 21.83 18.01 -20.70
N PRO A 258 21.62 17.32 -19.57
CA PRO A 258 20.47 17.53 -18.70
C PRO A 258 20.67 18.79 -17.85
N THR A 259 19.99 19.87 -18.23
CA THR A 259 20.15 21.19 -17.60
C THR A 259 18.86 21.74 -17.00
N LEU A 260 17.74 20.99 -17.07
CA LEU A 260 16.43 21.41 -16.58
C LEU A 260 16.01 20.59 -15.37
N PRO A 261 16.03 21.14 -14.15
CA PRO A 261 15.42 20.50 -13.00
C PRO A 261 13.89 20.50 -13.12
N ILE A 262 13.29 19.32 -13.08
CA ILE A 262 11.84 19.12 -13.00
C ILE A 262 11.49 18.71 -11.59
N VAL A 263 10.66 19.50 -10.90
CA VAL A 263 10.28 19.21 -9.52
C VAL A 263 9.33 18.01 -9.50
N THR A 264 9.58 17.00 -8.67
CA THR A 264 8.73 15.79 -8.65
C THR A 264 7.61 15.86 -7.60
N MET A 265 7.48 16.98 -6.89
CA MET A 265 6.47 17.23 -5.87
C MET A 265 6.23 18.73 -5.69
N PRO A 266 5.14 19.17 -5.05
CA PRO A 266 4.98 20.57 -4.68
C PRO A 266 6.16 21.06 -3.83
N ALA A 267 6.83 22.13 -4.25
CA ALA A 267 8.01 22.66 -3.57
C ALA A 267 8.09 24.20 -3.62
N ASN A 268 8.83 24.77 -2.69
CA ASN A 268 9.32 26.14 -2.75
C ASN A 268 10.71 26.14 -3.40
N VAL A 269 10.86 26.89 -4.48
CA VAL A 269 12.10 26.99 -5.26
C VAL A 269 12.73 28.35 -4.95
N THR A 270 13.86 28.35 -4.25
CA THR A 270 14.61 29.56 -3.90
C THR A 270 15.85 29.67 -4.78
N ALA A 271 15.91 30.66 -5.65
CA ALA A 271 17.08 30.95 -6.48
C ALA A 271 17.89 32.11 -5.91
N LYS A 272 19.22 31.96 -5.82
CA LYS A 272 20.16 32.96 -5.33
C LYS A 272 21.35 33.08 -6.25
N VAL A 273 21.67 34.31 -6.67
CA VAL A 273 22.93 34.58 -7.38
C VAL A 273 24.06 34.55 -6.36
N ILE A 274 25.04 33.68 -6.56
CA ILE A 274 26.19 33.52 -5.65
C ILE A 274 27.50 34.01 -6.25
N GLN A 275 27.57 34.14 -7.58
CA GLN A 275 28.70 34.74 -8.28
C GLN A 275 28.21 35.46 -9.55
N GLY A 276 28.85 36.58 -9.86
CA GLY A 276 28.51 37.44 -10.99
C GLY A 276 27.47 38.50 -10.62
N ASN A 277 27.54 39.66 -11.28
CA ASN A 277 26.52 40.72 -11.12
C ASN A 277 25.44 40.51 -12.18
N CYS A 278 24.26 40.06 -11.76
CA CYS A 278 23.18 39.68 -12.66
C CYS A 278 21.91 40.48 -12.40
N ALA A 279 21.88 41.73 -12.86
CA ALA A 279 20.71 42.62 -12.71
C ALA A 279 19.48 42.13 -13.50
N SER A 280 19.68 41.29 -14.52
CA SER A 280 18.65 40.70 -15.38
C SER A 280 18.31 39.25 -15.03
N CYS A 281 18.83 38.72 -13.92
CA CYS A 281 18.57 37.34 -13.54
C CYS A 281 17.10 37.12 -13.19
N THR A 282 16.52 36.05 -13.70
CA THR A 282 15.15 35.64 -13.37
C THR A 282 15.06 34.14 -13.12
N VAL A 283 14.09 33.75 -12.30
CA VAL A 283 13.71 32.36 -12.05
C VAL A 283 12.22 32.18 -12.36
N ALA A 284 11.86 31.08 -13.01
CA ALA A 284 10.49 30.66 -13.25
C ALA A 284 10.33 29.17 -12.93
N ALA A 285 9.11 28.79 -12.52
CA ALA A 285 8.69 27.40 -12.38
C ALA A 285 7.38 27.23 -13.13
N GLY A 286 7.33 26.26 -14.03
CA GLY A 286 6.11 25.95 -14.79
C GLY A 286 6.32 24.81 -15.75
N ARG A 287 5.23 24.34 -16.38
CA ARG A 287 5.31 23.25 -17.37
C ARG A 287 6.16 23.65 -18.57
N LEU A 288 6.93 22.73 -19.13
CA LEU A 288 7.86 22.97 -20.26
C LEU A 288 7.23 23.72 -21.46
N ASN A 289 5.95 23.49 -21.73
CA ASN A 289 5.19 24.11 -22.81
C ASN A 289 4.47 25.42 -22.41
N ASN A 290 4.47 25.80 -21.13
CA ASN A 290 3.82 27.00 -20.62
C ASN A 290 4.53 27.50 -19.35
N ILE A 291 5.75 27.99 -19.50
CA ILE A 291 6.53 28.56 -18.39
C ILE A 291 6.11 30.02 -18.20
N PRO A 292 5.70 30.44 -16.99
CA PRO A 292 5.31 31.81 -16.74
C PRO A 292 6.50 32.77 -16.89
N PRO A 293 6.25 34.09 -17.01
CA PRO A 293 7.31 35.08 -16.97
C PRO A 293 8.17 34.92 -15.71
N GLY A 294 9.49 35.01 -15.87
CA GLY A 294 10.43 34.88 -14.77
C GLY A 294 10.30 35.99 -13.73
N VAL A 295 10.47 35.63 -12.46
CA VAL A 295 10.54 36.56 -11.34
C VAL A 295 12.01 36.96 -11.16
N ALA A 296 12.28 38.25 -11.00
CA ALA A 296 13.64 38.76 -10.81
C ALA A 296 14.32 38.12 -9.59
N ILE A 297 15.59 37.73 -9.75
CA ILE A 297 16.46 37.30 -8.66
C ILE A 297 17.30 38.51 -8.25
N PRO A 298 17.03 39.14 -7.10
CA PRO A 298 17.82 40.26 -6.64
C PRO A 298 19.24 39.79 -6.36
N SER A 299 20.22 40.67 -6.57
CA SER A 299 21.62 40.44 -6.21
C SER A 299 21.86 40.45 -4.69
N THR A 300 20.81 40.36 -3.88
CA THR A 300 20.87 40.34 -2.42
C THR A 300 20.98 38.90 -1.90
N ASP A 301 21.48 38.76 -0.67
CA ASP A 301 21.71 37.45 -0.07
C ASP A 301 20.46 36.60 0.18
N GLN A 302 19.26 37.18 0.07
CA GLN A 302 18.00 36.51 0.36
C GLN A 302 17.47 35.65 -0.81
N GLY A 303 17.89 35.93 -2.04
CA GLY A 303 17.37 35.26 -3.24
C GLY A 303 15.88 35.51 -3.49
N THR A 304 15.31 34.79 -4.45
CA THR A 304 13.89 34.83 -4.82
C THR A 304 13.27 33.46 -4.64
N THR A 305 12.15 33.39 -3.93
CA THR A 305 11.39 32.14 -3.75
C THR A 305 10.11 32.17 -4.57
N ILE A 306 9.92 31.13 -5.39
CA ILE A 306 8.70 30.87 -6.16
C ILE A 306 8.13 29.50 -5.79
N GLN A 307 6.87 29.25 -6.14
CA GLN A 307 6.25 27.94 -5.93
C GLN A 307 6.33 27.11 -7.21
N GLY A 308 6.73 25.85 -7.07
CA GLY A 308 6.59 24.82 -8.09
C GLY A 308 5.55 23.77 -7.67
N ILE A 309 4.85 23.21 -8.64
CA ILE A 309 4.09 21.97 -8.48
C ILE A 309 4.83 20.80 -9.12
N SER A 310 4.39 19.58 -8.84
CA SER A 310 4.95 18.39 -9.48
C SER A 310 4.87 18.48 -11.01
N GLY A 311 5.98 18.23 -11.69
CA GLY A 311 6.13 18.31 -13.14
C GLY A 311 6.53 19.70 -13.66
N ASP A 312 6.68 20.71 -12.81
CA ASP A 312 7.18 22.02 -13.23
C ASP A 312 8.70 21.98 -13.48
N ALA A 313 9.12 22.55 -14.60
CA ALA A 313 10.51 22.83 -14.90
C ALA A 313 10.95 24.13 -14.24
N ILE A 314 12.13 24.12 -13.62
CA ILE A 314 12.78 25.31 -13.09
C ILE A 314 13.66 25.90 -14.18
N VAL A 315 13.34 27.13 -14.60
CA VAL A 315 14.12 27.88 -15.57
C VAL A 315 14.78 29.06 -14.91
N VAL A 316 16.09 29.16 -15.08
CA VAL A 316 16.92 30.28 -14.68
C VAL A 316 17.46 30.93 -15.94
N ALA A 317 17.25 32.24 -16.05
CA ALA A 317 17.78 33.06 -17.13
C ALA A 317 18.69 34.13 -16.52
N VAL A 318 19.92 34.24 -17.01
CA VAL A 318 20.86 35.29 -16.56
C VAL A 318 20.76 36.54 -17.45
N ASN A 319 20.34 36.34 -18.70
CA ASN A 319 20.03 37.40 -19.67
C ASN A 319 18.97 36.86 -20.67
N PRO A 320 18.47 37.67 -21.61
CA PRO A 320 17.43 37.25 -22.55
C PRO A 320 17.82 36.10 -23.50
N THR A 321 19.11 35.83 -23.69
CA THR A 321 19.63 34.85 -24.65
C THR A 321 20.27 33.63 -23.98
N LEU A 322 20.58 33.70 -22.69
CA LEU A 322 21.27 32.66 -21.93
C LEU A 322 20.41 32.16 -20.77
N THR A 323 19.89 30.94 -20.95
CA THR A 323 19.03 30.25 -20.00
C THR A 323 19.45 28.79 -19.87
N ASN A 324 19.11 28.13 -18.76
CA ASN A 324 19.37 26.69 -18.62
C ASN A 324 18.50 25.84 -19.54
N ARG A 325 17.51 26.43 -20.20
CA ARG A 325 16.68 25.80 -21.22
C ARG A 325 17.30 25.88 -22.62
N SER A 326 18.05 26.93 -22.89
CA SER A 326 18.57 27.26 -24.21
C SER A 326 19.80 28.14 -24.06
N SER A 327 20.91 27.67 -24.62
CA SER A 327 22.16 28.41 -24.77
C SER A 327 22.64 28.30 -26.22
N THR A 328 23.13 29.40 -26.76
CA THR A 328 23.72 29.45 -28.10
C THR A 328 25.23 29.68 -27.97
N PRO A 329 26.08 28.90 -28.66
CA PRO A 329 27.52 29.14 -28.66
C PRO A 329 27.85 30.59 -29.01
N PRO A 330 28.82 31.23 -28.31
CA PRO A 330 29.78 30.65 -27.38
C PRO A 330 29.27 30.45 -25.94
N ASP A 331 27.99 30.74 -25.65
CA ASP A 331 27.45 30.61 -24.30
C ASP A 331 27.23 29.15 -23.90
N GLN A 332 27.52 28.83 -22.64
CA GLN A 332 27.39 27.50 -22.07
C GLN A 332 26.66 27.55 -20.72
N VAL A 333 25.91 26.48 -20.42
CA VAL A 333 25.32 26.25 -19.10
C VAL A 333 25.71 24.87 -18.61
N ASP A 334 26.37 24.85 -17.46
CA ASP A 334 26.67 23.63 -16.72
C ASP A 334 25.78 23.55 -15.49
N VAL A 335 25.33 22.35 -15.16
CA VAL A 335 24.42 22.08 -14.04
C VAL A 335 25.01 21.02 -13.15
N TYR A 336 25.10 21.34 -11.86
CA TYR A 336 25.68 20.47 -10.84
C TYR A 336 24.64 20.18 -9.75
N THR A 337 24.64 18.94 -9.26
CA THR A 337 23.82 18.46 -8.14
C THR A 337 24.72 17.91 -7.03
N SER A 338 24.13 17.41 -5.95
CA SER A 338 24.88 16.72 -4.87
C SER A 338 25.74 15.55 -5.36
N ASP A 339 25.36 14.93 -6.48
CA ASP A 339 26.06 13.76 -7.04
C ASP A 339 27.19 14.16 -8.01
N SER A 340 27.30 15.43 -8.36
CA SER A 340 28.34 15.94 -9.26
C SER A 340 29.69 16.04 -8.53
N SER A 341 30.59 15.07 -8.79
CA SER A 341 31.93 15.04 -8.20
C SER A 341 32.83 16.20 -8.61
N ASP A 342 32.52 16.84 -9.74
CA ASP A 342 33.22 17.97 -10.35
C ASP A 342 32.57 19.32 -10.02
N SER A 343 31.55 19.35 -9.16
CA SER A 343 30.92 20.59 -8.73
C SER A 343 31.96 21.53 -8.11
N PRO A 344 31.93 22.84 -8.44
CA PRO A 344 32.85 23.81 -7.85
C PRO A 344 32.64 24.02 -6.34
N ARG A 345 31.60 23.40 -5.75
CA ARG A 345 31.23 23.53 -4.34
C ARG A 345 30.34 22.37 -3.89
N ASN A 346 30.36 22.08 -2.60
CA ASN A 346 29.47 21.06 -2.01
C ASN A 346 28.02 21.53 -2.09
N LEU A 347 27.14 20.62 -2.51
CA LEU A 347 25.71 20.85 -2.67
C LEU A 347 24.94 19.84 -1.84
N ASP A 348 23.88 20.30 -1.18
CA ASP A 348 22.92 19.43 -0.52
C ASP A 348 22.03 18.73 -1.57
N ASN A 349 21.40 17.61 -1.21
CA ASN A 349 20.53 16.83 -2.11
C ASN A 349 19.32 17.61 -2.65
N ASN A 350 19.04 18.78 -2.08
CA ASN A 350 17.94 19.66 -2.47
C ASN A 350 18.43 20.91 -3.23
N GLN A 351 19.71 20.95 -3.60
CA GLN A 351 20.33 22.07 -4.29
C GLN A 351 20.76 21.71 -5.71
N VAL A 352 20.58 22.68 -6.60
CA VAL A 352 21.10 22.66 -7.96
C VAL A 352 21.94 23.91 -8.16
N LEU A 353 23.16 23.75 -8.65
CA LEU A 353 24.01 24.86 -9.04
C LEU A 353 24.03 24.99 -10.56
N PHE A 354 23.66 26.17 -11.04
CA PHE A 354 23.84 26.56 -12.43
C PHE A 354 25.09 27.41 -12.58
N VAL A 355 25.94 27.06 -13.53
CA VAL A 355 27.08 27.87 -13.96
C VAL A 355 26.85 28.29 -15.40
N PHE A 356 26.58 29.58 -15.59
CA PHE A 356 26.39 30.19 -16.89
C PHE A 356 27.68 30.88 -17.32
N THR A 357 28.18 30.53 -18.50
CA THR A 357 29.41 31.10 -19.05
C THR A 357 29.09 31.81 -20.36
N SER A 358 29.39 33.11 -20.42
CA SER A 358 29.26 33.95 -21.62
C SER A 358 30.51 34.82 -21.72
N PRO A 359 31.58 34.34 -22.37
CA PRO A 359 32.90 34.96 -22.29
C PRO A 359 32.88 36.47 -22.60
N PRO A 360 33.44 37.33 -21.73
CA PRO A 360 34.33 37.02 -20.60
C PRO A 360 33.62 36.79 -19.24
N ASN A 361 32.29 36.81 -19.19
CA ASN A 361 31.51 36.75 -17.96
C ASN A 361 31.17 35.32 -17.55
N SER A 362 31.05 35.10 -16.24
CA SER A 362 30.53 33.87 -15.65
C SER A 362 29.60 34.21 -14.49
N TYR A 363 28.48 33.50 -14.39
CA TYR A 363 27.46 33.66 -13.37
C TYR A 363 27.17 32.33 -12.71
N GLN A 364 27.01 32.34 -11.39
CA GLN A 364 26.58 31.17 -10.64
C GLN A 364 25.28 31.46 -9.92
N VAL A 365 24.28 30.60 -10.15
CA VAL A 365 22.98 30.67 -9.49
C VAL A 365 22.75 29.37 -8.74
N LEU A 366 22.60 29.47 -7.42
CA LEU A 366 22.20 28.35 -6.58
C LEU A 366 20.69 28.33 -6.45
N VAL A 367 20.09 27.21 -6.81
CA VAL A 367 18.67 26.94 -6.61
C VAL A 367 18.52 25.91 -5.51
N THR A 368 17.74 26.24 -4.48
CA THR A 368 17.37 25.33 -3.39
C THR A 368 15.90 24.99 -3.52
N ILE A 369 15.56 23.71 -3.52
CA ILE A 369 14.21 23.21 -3.73
C ILE A 369 13.74 22.56 -2.43
N THR A 370 12.75 23.15 -1.77
CA THR A 370 12.27 22.65 -0.48
C THR A 370 10.85 22.12 -0.64
N PRO A 371 10.61 20.81 -0.45
CA PRO A 371 9.27 20.22 -0.45
C PRO A 371 8.29 20.97 0.47
N ARG A 372 7.02 21.06 0.06
CA ARG A 372 5.95 21.68 0.85
C ARG A 372 5.16 20.69 1.70
#